data_AF-A0A7W8DGL4-F1
#
_entry.id   AF-A0A7W8DGL4-F1
#
_cell.length_a   1.000
_cell.length_b   1.000
_cell.length_c   1.000
_cell.angle_alpha   90.00
_cell.angle_beta   90.00
_cell.angle_gamma   90.00
#
_symmetry.space_group_name_H-M   'P 1'
#
loop_
_entity.id
_entity.type
_entity.pdbx_description
1 polymer ?
#
loop_
_entity_poly.entity_id
_entity_poly.type
_entity_poly.pdbx_seq_one_letter_code
_entity_poly.pdbx_strand_id
1 'polypeptide(L)'
;MNTVFLDLGIEMDIPAGWSSVDVPHADRMFMAEEQFGYKSNLAISLEQLEPATPQRFEELISQIPAALARRHGTLEIIRQERFLQDDMPAWFIRYRWSHADTPHPFEQLTILIMVDIITGAAIQVDASTLVPLADQFMPMFNHMVSSVKSLSRSAPREFPCRNIRNHFSYHTYASFQLPVEWDEVDSSAGYALYQEDTDALEELVDRPATLVVKIASTGKPTGNEPATMIEHTSAIERISQRVIDRSTTIVDGRQAQTITLVFHDDHSSQELFLYQAAFLSGDILYTFSGSAEAYRREELLPQLLQALHSLRVIPFQDAMFDGDSTTVFDETLMLSTVLPAGWRAEWAGELHLRFFGLPEPDLDNYCPTISFQAVPAEGYDLDWFESVIAELGQSMAESYHRFRPVLDVRFQTSDLAFAHFRRFEWVDEESGLHFSQFQIVTPARSGYLYVVNGATRKESETRHLAAQVDIFEGTRLIPEYE
;
A
#
# COMPACT_ATOMS: atom_id res chain seq x y z
N MET A 1 21.52 4.15 8.13
CA MET A 1 21.58 3.86 6.68
C MET A 1 20.53 2.81 6.47
N ASN A 2 19.54 3.11 5.64
CA ASN A 2 18.47 2.17 5.37
C ASN A 2 19.05 0.95 4.66
N THR A 3 18.87 -0.22 5.27
CA THR A 3 19.27 -1.51 4.71
C THR A 3 18.02 -2.27 4.34
N VAL A 4 17.96 -2.72 3.08
CA VAL A 4 16.80 -3.41 2.50
C VAL A 4 17.03 -4.92 2.60
N PHE A 5 16.11 -5.62 3.27
CA PHE A 5 16.09 -7.07 3.43
C PHE A 5 14.95 -7.68 2.61
N LEU A 6 15.21 -7.91 1.32
CA LEU A 6 14.20 -8.38 0.36
C LEU A 6 13.58 -9.73 0.74
N ASP A 7 14.36 -10.61 1.36
CA ASP A 7 13.94 -11.94 1.79
C ASP A 7 13.06 -11.91 3.05
N LEU A 8 13.25 -10.91 3.91
CA LEU A 8 12.41 -10.66 5.08
C LEU A 8 11.22 -9.75 4.77
N GLY A 9 11.21 -9.15 3.57
CA GLY A 9 10.20 -8.17 3.21
C GLY A 9 10.24 -6.94 4.11
N ILE A 10 11.41 -6.48 4.56
CA ILE A 10 11.55 -5.24 5.35
C ILE A 10 12.75 -4.37 5.00
N GLU A 11 12.62 -3.07 5.23
CA GLU A 11 13.69 -2.09 5.28
C GLU A 11 13.90 -1.66 6.73
N MET A 12 15.16 -1.52 7.16
CA MET A 12 15.47 -1.08 8.52
C MET A 12 16.75 -0.26 8.54
N ASP A 13 16.80 0.79 9.35
CA ASP A 13 18.01 1.55 9.60
C ASP A 13 19.00 0.74 10.44
N ILE A 14 20.21 0.57 9.91
CA ILE A 14 21.34 0.02 10.66
C ILE A 14 22.31 1.17 10.98
N PRO A 15 22.71 1.36 12.26
CA PRO A 15 23.68 2.37 12.65
C PRO A 15 25.06 2.09 12.05
N ALA A 16 25.80 3.15 11.75
CA ALA A 16 27.17 3.02 11.27
C ALA A 16 28.05 2.30 12.32
N GLY A 17 28.96 1.44 11.84
CA GLY A 17 29.87 0.67 12.70
C GLY A 17 29.31 -0.67 13.19
N TRP A 18 28.04 -0.96 12.93
CA TRP A 18 27.49 -2.29 13.16
C TRP A 18 27.88 -3.25 12.04
N SER A 19 28.18 -4.49 12.41
CA SER A 19 28.58 -5.55 11.49
C SER A 19 27.53 -6.65 11.43
N SER A 20 27.24 -7.15 10.22
CA SER A 20 26.36 -8.31 10.04
C SER A 20 27.13 -9.61 10.29
N VAL A 21 26.51 -10.57 10.96
CA VAL A 21 27.07 -11.87 11.28
C VAL A 21 26.03 -12.95 10.99
N ASP A 22 26.45 -14.01 10.29
CA ASP A 22 25.60 -15.17 10.05
C ASP A 22 25.54 -16.06 11.29
N VAL A 23 24.32 -16.32 11.77
CA VAL A 23 24.07 -17.21 12.91
C VAL A 23 22.94 -18.19 12.59
N PRO A 24 22.96 -19.41 13.13
CA PRO A 24 21.99 -20.45 12.75
C PRO A 24 20.58 -20.27 13.33
N HIS A 25 20.34 -19.26 14.16
CA HIS A 25 19.09 -19.07 14.92
C HIS A 25 18.39 -17.75 14.62
N ALA A 26 18.88 -16.99 13.63
CA ALA A 26 18.28 -15.76 13.17
C ALA A 26 18.55 -15.63 11.67
N ASP A 27 17.60 -15.04 10.94
CA ASP A 27 17.80 -14.78 9.52
C ASP A 27 18.83 -13.68 9.29
N ARG A 28 18.88 -12.68 10.18
CA ARG A 28 19.92 -11.65 10.21
C ARG A 28 20.36 -11.36 11.64
N MET A 29 21.65 -11.17 11.86
CA MET A 29 22.16 -10.66 13.13
C MET A 29 23.15 -9.52 12.90
N PHE A 30 23.00 -8.46 13.68
CA PHE A 30 23.88 -7.31 13.68
C PHE A 30 24.55 -7.18 15.05
N MET A 31 25.83 -6.85 15.06
CA MET A 31 26.63 -6.67 16.27
C MET A 31 27.35 -5.33 16.25
N ALA A 32 27.28 -4.62 17.37
CA ALA A 32 28.07 -3.43 17.65
C ALA A 32 29.53 -3.79 17.97
N GLU A 33 30.36 -2.76 18.14
CA GLU A 33 31.71 -2.92 18.70
C GLU A 33 31.67 -3.50 20.12
N GLU A 34 32.71 -4.26 20.46
CA GLU A 34 32.81 -4.94 21.74
C GLU A 34 33.07 -3.95 22.89
N GLN A 35 32.23 -4.00 23.92
CA GLN A 35 32.35 -3.22 25.13
C GLN A 35 32.12 -4.12 26.34
N PHE A 36 32.98 -4.01 27.36
CA PHE A 36 32.94 -4.90 28.54
C PHE A 36 32.98 -6.40 28.20
N GLY A 37 33.66 -6.79 27.11
CA GLY A 37 33.73 -8.18 26.66
C GLY A 37 32.45 -8.71 26.00
N TYR A 38 31.51 -7.84 25.67
CA TYR A 38 30.25 -8.18 25.02
C TYR A 38 29.99 -7.30 23.80
N LYS A 39 29.39 -7.88 22.76
CA LYS A 39 28.91 -7.13 21.60
C LYS A 39 27.40 -7.02 21.68
N SER A 40 26.91 -5.81 21.96
CA SER A 40 25.49 -5.51 21.87
C SER A 40 24.99 -5.87 20.48
N ASN A 41 23.86 -6.54 20.40
CA ASN A 41 23.42 -7.18 19.18
C ASN A 41 21.91 -7.06 18.97
N LEU A 42 21.50 -7.25 17.73
CA LEU A 42 20.11 -7.30 17.28
C LEU A 42 19.99 -8.44 16.29
N ALA A 43 19.13 -9.40 16.60
CA ALA A 43 18.76 -10.52 15.74
C ALA A 43 17.36 -10.28 15.15
N ILE A 44 17.18 -10.67 13.90
CA ILE A 44 15.91 -10.59 13.16
C ILE A 44 15.59 -11.98 12.65
N SER A 45 14.38 -12.44 12.90
CA SER A 45 13.86 -13.72 12.41
C SER A 45 12.49 -13.52 11.78
N LEU A 46 12.22 -14.24 10.69
CA LEU A 46 10.90 -14.34 10.07
C LEU A 46 10.13 -15.48 10.71
N GLU A 47 8.99 -15.15 11.29
CA GLU A 47 8.05 -16.08 11.91
C GLU A 47 6.83 -16.22 11.00
N GLN A 48 6.51 -17.45 10.62
CA GLN A 48 5.28 -17.75 9.88
C GLN A 48 4.18 -18.20 10.86
N LEU A 49 3.13 -17.40 10.99
CA LEU A 49 1.97 -17.77 11.79
C LEU A 49 1.14 -18.80 11.03
N GLU A 50 1.08 -20.01 11.59
CA GLU A 50 0.17 -21.06 11.12
C GLU A 50 -0.85 -21.40 12.23
N PRO A 51 -2.15 -21.10 12.03
CA PRO A 51 -2.74 -20.37 10.90
C PRO A 51 -2.44 -18.85 10.95
N ALA A 52 -2.51 -18.20 9.79
CA ALA A 52 -2.30 -16.77 9.62
C ALA A 52 -3.49 -15.96 10.15
N THR A 53 -3.64 -15.90 11.47
CA THR A 53 -4.80 -15.26 12.12
C THR A 53 -4.37 -14.29 13.23
N PRO A 54 -5.18 -13.24 13.51
CA PRO A 54 -4.94 -12.34 14.64
C PRO A 54 -4.88 -13.09 15.99
N GLN A 55 -5.70 -14.13 16.14
CA GLN A 55 -5.69 -14.96 17.35
C GLN A 55 -4.36 -15.70 17.52
N ARG A 56 -3.75 -16.15 16.42
CA ARG A 56 -2.45 -16.83 16.48
C ARG A 56 -1.34 -15.87 16.90
N PHE A 57 -1.38 -14.62 16.45
CA PHE A 57 -0.49 -13.57 16.93
C PHE A 57 -0.67 -13.29 18.42
N GLU A 58 -1.93 -13.19 18.89
CA GLU A 58 -2.25 -13.03 20.31
C GLU A 58 -1.79 -14.23 21.17
N GLU A 59 -1.96 -15.45 20.66
CA GLU A 59 -1.43 -16.66 21.30
C GLU A 59 0.10 -16.62 21.41
N LEU A 60 0.78 -16.22 20.33
CA LEU A 60 2.24 -16.12 20.31
C LEU A 60 2.74 -15.14 21.38
N ILE A 61 2.22 -13.91 21.40
CA ILE A 61 2.65 -12.90 22.38
C ILE A 61 2.29 -13.30 23.83
N SER A 62 1.19 -14.03 24.04
CA SER A 62 0.81 -14.50 25.38
C SER A 62 1.77 -15.56 25.95
N GLN A 63 2.44 -16.32 25.08
CA GLN A 63 3.33 -17.41 25.47
C GLN A 63 4.77 -16.95 25.72
N ILE A 64 5.20 -15.83 25.12
CA ILE A 64 6.59 -15.33 25.20
C ILE A 64 7.05 -15.09 26.64
N PRO A 65 6.31 -14.38 27.52
CA PRO A 65 6.76 -14.15 28.90
C PRO A 65 7.05 -15.45 29.66
N ALA A 66 6.20 -16.47 29.50
CA ALA A 66 6.39 -17.78 30.12
C ALA A 66 7.58 -18.55 29.51
N ALA A 67 7.80 -18.43 28.19
CA ALA A 67 8.98 -18.99 27.53
C ALA A 67 10.28 -18.34 28.02
N LEU A 68 10.29 -17.00 28.12
CA LEU A 68 11.42 -16.23 28.65
C LEU A 68 11.73 -16.59 30.11
N ALA A 69 10.71 -16.73 30.96
CA ALA A 69 10.90 -17.08 32.37
C ALA A 69 11.50 -18.49 32.54
N ARG A 70 11.19 -19.42 31.63
CA ARG A 70 11.81 -20.76 31.60
C ARG A 70 13.26 -20.73 31.12
N ARG A 71 13.57 -19.86 30.15
CA ARG A 71 14.93 -19.72 29.59
C ARG A 71 15.86 -18.95 30.54
N HIS A 72 15.34 -17.96 31.25
CA HIS A 72 16.10 -17.04 32.07
C HIS A 72 15.65 -17.11 33.54
N GLY A 73 16.45 -17.74 34.40
CA GLY A 73 16.10 -17.96 35.81
C GLY A 73 15.95 -16.70 36.67
N THR A 74 16.40 -15.53 36.19
CA THR A 74 16.32 -14.24 36.89
C THR A 74 15.57 -13.18 36.08
N LEU A 75 14.56 -13.59 35.31
CA LEU A 75 13.78 -12.68 34.47
C LEU A 75 13.06 -11.59 35.30
N GLU A 76 13.34 -10.33 34.95
CA GLU A 76 12.63 -9.15 35.44
C GLU A 76 12.02 -8.42 34.23
N ILE A 77 10.70 -8.41 34.10
CA ILE A 77 10.02 -7.67 33.02
C ILE A 77 9.97 -6.19 33.41
N ILE A 78 10.53 -5.32 32.55
CA ILE A 78 10.55 -3.86 32.75
C ILE A 78 9.31 -3.22 32.13
N ARG A 79 8.99 -3.57 30.89
CA ARG A 79 7.86 -3.00 30.12
C ARG A 79 7.35 -4.01 29.11
N GLN A 80 6.05 -4.00 28.89
CA GLN A 80 5.40 -4.74 27.82
C GLN A 80 4.27 -3.87 27.25
N GLU A 81 4.15 -3.81 25.93
CA GLU A 81 3.17 -2.94 25.29
C GLU A 81 2.80 -3.44 23.89
N ARG A 82 1.57 -3.11 23.48
CA ARG A 82 1.08 -3.27 22.11
C ARG A 82 1.11 -1.91 21.43
N PHE A 83 1.46 -1.90 20.15
CA PHE A 83 1.48 -0.70 19.32
C PHE A 83 1.20 -1.07 17.87
N LEU A 84 1.15 -0.08 16.99
CA LEU A 84 1.05 -0.28 15.54
C LEU A 84 2.37 0.15 14.90
N GLN A 85 2.88 -0.67 13.98
CA GLN A 85 4.01 -0.34 13.12
C GLN A 85 3.52 -0.48 11.67
N ASP A 86 3.53 0.61 10.90
CA ASP A 86 2.92 0.66 9.56
C ASP A 86 1.47 0.13 9.54
N ASP A 87 0.64 0.55 10.51
CA ASP A 87 -0.73 0.08 10.74
C ASP A 87 -0.90 -1.43 11.02
N MET A 88 0.21 -2.15 11.14
CA MET A 88 0.22 -3.56 11.46
C MET A 88 0.34 -3.79 12.97
N PRO A 89 -0.34 -4.82 13.53
CA PRO A 89 -0.19 -5.18 14.93
C PRO A 89 1.26 -5.46 15.30
N ALA A 90 1.73 -4.76 16.33
CA ALA A 90 3.06 -4.96 16.88
C ALA A 90 2.99 -5.07 18.41
N TRP A 91 3.96 -5.79 18.96
CA TRP A 91 4.08 -6.02 20.39
C TRP A 91 5.54 -6.05 20.79
N PHE A 92 5.87 -5.46 21.94
CA PHE A 92 7.21 -5.60 22.50
C PHE A 92 7.22 -5.91 23.99
N ILE A 93 8.33 -6.51 24.41
CA ILE A 93 8.69 -6.72 25.80
C ILE A 93 10.15 -6.33 26.03
N ARG A 94 10.38 -5.51 27.06
CA ARG A 94 11.71 -5.14 27.57
C ARG A 94 11.90 -5.81 28.92
N TYR A 95 13.02 -6.50 29.11
CA TYR A 95 13.28 -7.27 30.32
C TYR A 95 14.77 -7.36 30.65
N ARG A 96 15.07 -7.70 31.90
CA ARG A 96 16.42 -7.98 32.41
C ARG A 96 16.54 -9.43 32.83
N TRP A 97 17.76 -9.94 32.76
CA TRP A 97 18.12 -11.24 33.31
C TRP A 97 19.63 -11.33 33.50
N SER A 98 20.10 -12.37 34.19
CA SER A 98 21.51 -12.57 34.52
C SER A 98 21.96 -13.94 34.02
N HIS A 99 23.19 -14.01 33.50
CA HIS A 99 23.86 -15.25 33.17
C HIS A 99 25.01 -15.50 34.15
N ALA A 100 25.27 -16.77 34.51
CA ALA A 100 26.32 -17.11 35.46
C ALA A 100 27.73 -16.75 34.96
N ASP A 101 27.94 -16.79 33.65
CA ASP A 101 29.24 -16.57 33.02
C ASP A 101 29.54 -15.09 32.73
N THR A 102 28.62 -14.17 33.05
CA THR A 102 28.79 -12.74 32.76
C THR A 102 28.66 -11.91 34.04
N PRO A 103 29.61 -11.01 34.33
CA PRO A 103 29.60 -10.23 35.57
C PRO A 103 28.48 -9.18 35.62
N HIS A 104 27.89 -8.86 34.47
CA HIS A 104 26.81 -7.89 34.34
C HIS A 104 25.52 -8.57 33.89
N PRO A 105 24.35 -8.14 34.42
CA PRO A 105 23.07 -8.57 33.88
C PRO A 105 22.88 -8.02 32.46
N PHE A 106 22.02 -8.70 31.70
CA PHE A 106 21.56 -8.31 30.39
C PHE A 106 20.28 -7.49 30.48
N GLU A 107 20.13 -6.59 29.53
CA GLU A 107 18.87 -5.97 29.20
C GLU A 107 18.52 -6.29 27.75
N GLN A 108 17.31 -6.79 27.53
CA GLN A 108 16.84 -7.29 26.25
C GLN A 108 15.49 -6.67 25.88
N LEU A 109 15.28 -6.59 24.58
CA LEU A 109 14.08 -6.12 23.91
C LEU A 109 13.68 -7.17 22.87
N THR A 110 12.52 -7.78 23.03
CA THR A 110 11.92 -8.67 22.03
C THR A 110 10.70 -7.97 21.45
N ILE A 111 10.60 -7.94 20.12
CA ILE A 111 9.53 -7.28 19.40
C ILE A 111 9.00 -8.24 18.36
N LEU A 112 7.69 -8.29 18.22
CA LEU A 112 6.99 -8.96 17.14
C LEU A 112 6.22 -7.92 16.34
N ILE A 113 6.47 -7.88 15.02
CA ILE A 113 5.82 -6.96 14.09
C ILE A 113 5.17 -7.81 13.01
N MET A 114 3.86 -7.71 12.84
CA MET A 114 3.20 -8.29 11.67
C MET A 114 3.67 -7.54 10.42
N VAL A 115 4.21 -8.26 9.43
CA VAL A 115 4.65 -7.66 8.16
C VAL A 115 3.72 -7.99 7.00
N ASP A 116 2.95 -9.08 7.13
CA ASP A 116 1.90 -9.46 6.20
C ASP A 116 0.82 -10.30 6.92
N ILE A 117 -0.37 -9.73 7.08
CA ILE A 117 -1.51 -10.40 7.73
C ILE A 117 -2.15 -11.46 6.84
N ILE A 118 -1.99 -11.34 5.53
CA ILE A 118 -2.55 -12.26 4.54
C ILE A 118 -1.75 -13.56 4.58
N THR A 119 -0.43 -13.49 4.50
CA THR A 119 0.39 -14.70 4.63
C THR A 119 0.54 -15.14 6.08
N GLY A 120 0.38 -14.23 7.05
CA GLY A 120 0.66 -14.48 8.46
C GLY A 120 2.14 -14.34 8.78
N ALA A 121 2.90 -13.60 7.96
CA ALA A 121 4.30 -13.34 8.24
C ALA A 121 4.44 -12.27 9.32
N ALA A 122 5.25 -12.58 10.33
CA ALA A 122 5.66 -11.67 11.38
C ALA A 122 7.18 -11.65 11.45
N ILE A 123 7.76 -10.53 11.85
CA ILE A 123 9.18 -10.44 12.15
C ILE A 123 9.36 -10.36 13.66
N GLN A 124 10.23 -11.23 14.17
CA GLN A 124 10.74 -11.14 15.52
C GLN A 124 12.08 -10.40 15.52
N VAL A 125 12.17 -9.34 16.31
CA VAL A 125 13.41 -8.60 16.55
C VAL A 125 13.83 -8.81 18.01
N ASP A 126 14.98 -9.42 18.22
CA ASP A 126 15.58 -9.64 19.54
C ASP A 126 16.86 -8.82 19.68
N ALA A 127 16.83 -7.77 20.50
CA ALA A 127 17.98 -6.92 20.76
C ALA A 127 18.49 -7.07 22.19
N SER A 128 19.81 -7.14 22.37
CA SER A 128 20.45 -7.43 23.65
C SER A 128 21.68 -6.58 23.92
N THR A 129 21.78 -6.09 25.15
CA THR A 129 22.95 -5.34 25.65
C THR A 129 23.19 -5.68 27.13
N LEU A 130 24.37 -5.34 27.65
CA LEU A 130 24.61 -5.40 29.09
C LEU A 130 23.94 -4.21 29.79
N VAL A 131 23.47 -4.37 31.02
CA VAL A 131 22.82 -3.28 31.79
C VAL A 131 23.68 -2.00 31.89
N PRO A 132 25.01 -2.04 32.11
CA PRO A 132 25.85 -0.84 32.09
C PRO A 132 25.86 -0.09 30.73
N LEU A 133 25.45 -0.77 29.66
CA LEU A 133 25.38 -0.25 28.29
C LEU A 133 23.94 0.10 27.86
N ALA A 134 22.95 -0.15 28.72
CA ALA A 134 21.54 -0.02 28.35
C ALA A 134 21.16 1.43 27.97
N ASP A 135 21.67 2.43 28.70
CA ASP A 135 21.38 3.85 28.42
C ASP A 135 21.88 4.29 27.04
N GLN A 136 22.94 3.66 26.53
CA GLN A 136 23.47 3.92 25.20
C GLN A 136 22.70 3.15 24.11
N PHE A 137 22.48 1.85 24.30
CA PHE A 137 22.00 0.98 23.23
C PHE A 137 20.48 0.83 23.17
N MET A 138 19.73 0.98 24.28
CA MET A 138 18.27 0.87 24.23
C MET A 138 17.62 1.95 23.35
N PRO A 139 18.01 3.24 23.40
CA PRO A 139 17.52 4.24 22.46
C PRO A 139 17.84 3.89 20.99
N MET A 140 19.01 3.31 20.75
CA MET A 140 19.44 2.88 19.43
C MET A 140 18.61 1.69 18.92
N PHE A 141 18.31 0.71 19.78
CA PHE A 141 17.45 -0.41 19.43
C PHE A 141 16.04 0.06 19.08
N ASN A 142 15.49 0.96 19.89
CA ASN A 142 14.19 1.57 19.61
C ASN A 142 14.20 2.30 18.25
N HIS A 143 15.27 3.03 17.92
CA HIS A 143 15.40 3.69 16.63
C HIS A 143 15.41 2.69 15.46
N MET A 144 16.25 1.64 15.55
CA MET A 144 16.29 0.59 14.53
C MET A 144 14.92 -0.06 14.33
N VAL A 145 14.24 -0.42 15.41
CA VAL A 145 12.90 -1.02 15.35
C VAL A 145 11.89 -0.05 14.76
N SER A 146 11.86 1.20 15.22
CA SER A 146 10.90 2.19 14.72
C SER A 146 11.08 2.51 13.24
N SER A 147 12.26 2.23 12.70
CA SER A 147 12.59 2.39 11.29
C SER A 147 12.21 1.18 10.42
N VAL A 148 11.73 0.08 11.02
CA VAL A 148 11.28 -1.08 10.26
C VAL A 148 10.10 -0.67 9.39
N LYS A 149 10.25 -0.86 8.08
CA LYS A 149 9.21 -0.66 7.08
C LYS A 149 8.97 -1.95 6.31
N SER A 150 7.71 -2.32 6.10
CA SER A 150 7.40 -3.47 5.24
C SER A 150 7.72 -3.17 3.77
N LEU A 151 8.47 -4.09 3.12
CA LEU A 151 8.81 -4.08 1.68
C LEU A 151 7.84 -4.91 0.85
N SER A 152 6.64 -5.21 1.35
CA SER A 152 5.58 -5.81 0.53
C SER A 152 5.61 -5.16 -0.86
N ARG A 153 5.69 -5.97 -1.92
CA ARG A 153 6.17 -5.60 -3.27
C ARG A 153 5.33 -4.57 -4.02
N SER A 154 4.36 -3.97 -3.36
CA SER A 154 3.72 -2.72 -3.73
C SER A 154 4.03 -1.74 -2.60
N ALA A 155 4.67 -0.62 -2.93
CA ALA A 155 4.94 0.57 -2.13
C ALA A 155 4.22 0.61 -0.76
N PRO A 156 4.89 1.03 0.34
CA PRO A 156 4.43 0.91 1.73
C PRO A 156 2.91 0.86 1.81
N ARG A 157 2.37 -0.34 2.04
CA ARG A 157 0.93 -0.56 2.15
C ARG A 157 0.46 -0.02 3.48
N GLU A 158 0.29 1.30 3.54
CA GLU A 158 -0.62 1.91 4.49
C GLU A 158 -2.02 1.36 4.19
N PHE A 159 -2.56 0.54 5.08
CA PHE A 159 -3.98 0.30 5.09
C PHE A 159 -4.66 1.56 5.63
N PRO A 160 -5.47 2.23 4.79
CA PRO A 160 -5.11 3.50 4.16
C PRO A 160 -4.59 4.57 5.13
N CYS A 161 -3.65 5.38 4.63
CA CYS A 161 -3.44 6.76 5.05
C CYS A 161 -4.81 7.39 5.30
N ARG A 162 -5.10 7.79 6.56
CA ARG A 162 -6.47 8.18 6.99
C ARG A 162 -7.11 9.33 6.20
N ASN A 163 -6.38 9.94 5.28
CA ASN A 163 -6.78 11.14 4.55
C ASN A 163 -6.47 11.06 3.05
N ILE A 164 -6.56 9.93 2.34
CA ILE A 164 -6.40 9.90 0.87
C ILE A 164 -7.65 9.31 0.19
N ARG A 165 -8.08 9.93 -0.91
CA ARG A 165 -9.19 9.48 -1.77
C ARG A 165 -8.78 9.39 -3.24
N ASN A 166 -9.34 8.44 -4.01
CA ASN A 166 -9.18 8.49 -5.46
C ASN A 166 -10.07 9.59 -6.04
N HIS A 167 -9.51 10.30 -7.02
CA HIS A 167 -10.20 11.23 -7.88
C HIS A 167 -10.28 10.65 -9.27
N PHE A 168 -11.35 11.00 -9.99
CA PHE A 168 -11.52 10.69 -11.40
C PHE A 168 -12.22 11.84 -12.10
N SER A 169 -11.71 12.23 -13.27
CA SER A 169 -12.38 13.21 -14.12
C SER A 169 -12.76 12.62 -15.47
N TYR A 170 -14.04 12.71 -15.80
CA TYR A 170 -14.59 12.37 -17.12
C TYR A 170 -14.08 13.24 -18.26
N HIS A 171 -13.49 14.41 -17.95
CA HIS A 171 -12.99 15.34 -18.95
C HIS A 171 -11.54 15.10 -19.35
N THR A 172 -10.77 14.42 -18.49
CA THR A 172 -9.36 14.09 -18.74
C THR A 172 -9.11 12.58 -18.82
N TYR A 173 -10.07 11.79 -18.32
CA TYR A 173 -9.97 10.34 -18.12
C TYR A 173 -8.80 9.92 -17.22
N ALA A 174 -8.29 10.85 -16.41
CA ALA A 174 -7.27 10.58 -15.42
C ALA A 174 -7.93 10.20 -14.10
N SER A 175 -7.39 9.16 -13.45
CA SER A 175 -7.65 8.84 -12.05
C SER A 175 -6.36 8.86 -11.27
N PHE A 176 -6.36 9.45 -10.07
CA PHE A 176 -5.19 9.54 -9.19
C PHE A 176 -5.63 9.73 -7.74
N GLN A 177 -4.70 9.61 -6.81
CA GLN A 177 -4.96 9.73 -5.38
C GLN A 177 -4.52 11.10 -4.87
N LEU A 178 -5.41 11.78 -4.15
CA LEU A 178 -5.11 13.03 -3.44
C LEU A 178 -5.57 12.93 -1.99
N PRO A 179 -5.08 13.81 -1.11
CA PRO A 179 -5.65 13.93 0.21
C PRO A 179 -7.15 14.27 0.19
N VAL A 180 -7.90 13.87 1.22
CA VAL A 180 -9.37 14.07 1.29
C VAL A 180 -9.78 15.52 1.29
N GLU A 181 -8.86 16.38 1.71
CA GLU A 181 -8.98 17.82 1.73
C GLU A 181 -8.88 18.43 0.32
N TRP A 182 -8.67 17.66 -0.75
CA TRP A 182 -8.66 18.21 -2.11
C TRP A 182 -9.98 17.92 -2.80
N ASP A 183 -10.63 18.91 -3.42
CA ASP A 183 -11.87 18.74 -4.18
C ASP A 183 -11.72 19.16 -5.66
N GLU A 184 -12.48 18.53 -6.56
CA GLU A 184 -12.63 19.01 -7.93
C GLU A 184 -13.53 20.25 -7.91
N VAL A 185 -12.99 21.42 -8.28
CA VAL A 185 -13.71 22.70 -8.22
C VAL A 185 -14.15 23.19 -9.59
N ASP A 186 -13.49 22.74 -10.66
CA ASP A 186 -13.83 23.09 -12.03
C ASP A 186 -13.30 22.03 -12.99
N SER A 187 -14.10 21.69 -14.01
CA SER A 187 -13.67 20.81 -15.08
C SER A 187 -14.43 21.09 -16.36
N SER A 188 -13.74 20.92 -17.48
CA SER A 188 -14.33 21.08 -18.81
C SER A 188 -13.56 20.28 -19.83
N ALA A 189 -14.04 20.22 -21.08
CA ALA A 189 -13.40 19.47 -22.16
C ALA A 189 -11.89 19.78 -22.25
N GLY A 190 -11.07 18.83 -21.81
CA GLY A 190 -9.61 18.93 -21.85
C GLY A 190 -8.91 19.30 -20.54
N TYR A 191 -9.63 19.56 -19.43
CA TYR A 191 -8.99 19.75 -18.11
C TYR A 191 -9.88 19.43 -16.90
N ALA A 192 -9.23 19.20 -15.77
CA ALA A 192 -9.82 19.18 -14.44
C ALA A 192 -8.92 19.95 -13.45
N LEU A 193 -9.53 20.81 -12.63
CA LEU A 193 -8.91 21.62 -11.59
C LEU A 193 -9.36 21.11 -10.23
N TYR A 194 -8.38 20.75 -9.42
CA TYR A 194 -8.52 20.35 -8.04
C TYR A 194 -7.93 21.44 -7.15
N GLN A 195 -8.56 21.67 -6.00
CA GLN A 195 -8.14 22.67 -5.05
C GLN A 195 -8.20 22.08 -3.64
N GLU A 196 -7.20 22.42 -2.82
CA GLU A 196 -7.19 22.12 -1.40
C GLU A 196 -8.27 22.96 -0.67
N ASP A 197 -9.07 22.30 0.15
CA ASP A 197 -9.95 22.85 1.17
C ASP A 197 -9.10 23.37 2.32
N THR A 198 -9.09 24.69 2.45
CA THR A 198 -8.32 25.40 3.47
C THR A 198 -9.21 25.99 4.56
N ASP A 199 -10.47 25.56 4.70
CA ASP A 199 -11.41 26.12 5.69
C ASP A 199 -10.84 26.03 7.13
N ALA A 200 -10.08 24.97 7.44
CA ALA A 200 -9.40 24.81 8.72
C ALA A 200 -8.08 25.62 8.85
N LEU A 201 -7.59 26.20 7.75
CA LEU A 201 -6.29 26.85 7.61
C LEU A 201 -6.40 28.31 7.11
N GLU A 202 -7.60 28.90 7.06
CA GLU A 202 -7.83 30.23 6.48
C GLU A 202 -6.97 31.34 7.10
N GLU A 203 -6.54 31.19 8.37
CA GLU A 203 -5.65 32.16 9.03
C GLU A 203 -4.16 32.00 8.68
N LEU A 204 -3.78 30.88 8.06
CA LEU A 204 -2.39 30.48 7.80
C LEU A 204 -2.05 30.37 6.31
N VAL A 205 -3.07 30.29 5.45
CA VAL A 205 -2.93 30.07 4.01
C VAL A 205 -3.70 31.16 3.29
N ASP A 206 -2.98 32.05 2.62
CA ASP A 206 -3.60 33.13 1.83
C ASP A 206 -4.17 32.58 0.51
N ARG A 207 -3.59 31.48 -0.01
CA ARG A 207 -4.00 30.86 -1.26
C ARG A 207 -3.98 29.33 -1.18
N PRO A 208 -5.10 28.65 -1.46
CA PRO A 208 -5.16 27.20 -1.46
C PRO A 208 -4.27 26.62 -2.56
N ALA A 209 -3.73 25.42 -2.29
CA ALA A 209 -3.00 24.69 -3.31
C ALA A 209 -3.94 24.30 -4.45
N THR A 210 -3.42 24.33 -5.68
CA THR A 210 -4.18 23.98 -6.89
C THR A 210 -3.44 22.91 -7.66
N LEU A 211 -4.19 21.99 -8.26
CA LEU A 211 -3.69 20.97 -9.16
C LEU A 211 -4.54 20.96 -10.41
N VAL A 212 -3.91 21.10 -11.57
CA VAL A 212 -4.59 21.03 -12.87
C VAL A 212 -4.07 19.85 -13.64
N VAL A 213 -5.00 18.99 -14.09
CA VAL A 213 -4.73 17.98 -15.11
C VAL A 213 -5.30 18.47 -16.42
N LYS A 214 -4.47 18.53 -17.47
CA LYS A 214 -4.88 18.95 -18.81
C LYS A 214 -4.53 17.86 -19.82
N ILE A 215 -5.36 17.74 -20.85
CA ILE A 215 -5.09 16.90 -22.00
C ILE A 215 -5.12 17.72 -23.29
N ALA A 216 -4.25 17.37 -24.24
CA ALA A 216 -4.24 17.96 -25.57
C ALA A 216 -3.93 16.89 -26.62
N SER A 217 -4.76 16.78 -27.66
CA SER A 217 -4.43 15.91 -28.79
C SER A 217 -3.26 16.51 -29.57
N THR A 218 -2.26 15.68 -29.83
CA THR A 218 -1.06 16.00 -30.61
C THR A 218 -1.24 15.63 -32.09
N GLY A 219 -2.27 14.85 -32.41
CA GLY A 219 -2.56 14.32 -33.73
C GLY A 219 -1.56 13.25 -34.19
N LYS A 220 -0.28 13.61 -34.32
CA LYS A 220 0.82 12.69 -34.65
C LYS A 220 1.98 12.88 -33.67
N PRO A 221 2.05 12.09 -32.58
CA PRO A 221 3.09 12.25 -31.58
C PRO A 221 4.47 11.96 -32.17
N THR A 222 5.43 12.82 -31.89
CA THR A 222 6.85 12.70 -32.21
C THR A 222 7.66 12.11 -31.06
N GLY A 223 7.08 12.07 -29.85
CA GLY A 223 7.71 11.65 -28.60
C GLY A 223 8.39 12.79 -27.83
N ASN A 224 8.61 13.95 -28.46
CA ASN A 224 9.28 15.10 -27.85
C ASN A 224 8.30 16.10 -27.21
N GLU A 225 7.00 15.88 -27.33
CA GLU A 225 5.96 16.77 -26.81
C GLU A 225 6.08 17.00 -25.30
N PRO A 226 6.33 15.98 -24.45
CA PRO A 226 6.55 16.21 -23.02
C PRO A 226 7.72 17.15 -22.72
N ALA A 227 8.86 16.94 -23.39
CA ALA A 227 10.04 17.78 -23.21
C ALA A 227 9.79 19.22 -23.68
N THR A 228 9.13 19.36 -24.84
CA THR A 228 8.75 20.66 -25.41
C THR A 228 7.80 21.42 -24.48
N MET A 229 6.85 20.72 -23.85
CA MET A 229 5.93 21.32 -22.88
C MET A 229 6.67 21.84 -21.65
N ILE A 230 7.60 21.06 -21.10
CA ILE A 230 8.42 21.47 -19.94
C ILE A 230 9.34 22.64 -20.29
N GLU A 231 9.95 22.63 -21.48
CA GLU A 231 10.75 23.75 -21.99
C GLU A 231 9.90 25.02 -22.12
N HIS A 232 8.70 24.92 -22.69
CA HIS A 232 7.77 26.04 -22.80
C HIS A 232 7.40 26.61 -21.43
N THR A 233 7.06 25.77 -20.45
CA THR A 233 6.79 26.21 -19.07
C THR A 233 7.94 27.00 -18.48
N SER A 234 9.17 26.56 -18.73
CA SER A 234 10.38 27.23 -18.23
C SER A 234 10.72 28.53 -18.96
N ALA A 235 10.26 28.68 -20.20
CA ALA A 235 10.52 29.84 -21.04
C ALA A 235 9.52 30.99 -20.81
N ILE A 236 8.39 30.73 -20.13
CA ILE A 236 7.44 31.79 -19.75
C ILE A 236 8.16 32.78 -18.82
N GLU A 237 8.21 34.05 -19.21
CA GLU A 237 8.81 35.12 -18.42
C GLU A 237 7.96 35.37 -17.16
N ARG A 238 8.55 35.15 -15.99
CA ARG A 238 7.94 35.44 -14.67
C ARG A 238 8.95 36.18 -13.80
N ILE A 239 8.46 37.02 -12.89
CA ILE A 239 9.31 37.75 -11.95
C ILE A 239 10.03 36.73 -11.04
N SER A 240 11.34 36.90 -10.88
CA SER A 240 12.18 36.09 -10.00
C SER A 240 12.11 34.56 -10.23
N GLN A 241 11.84 34.13 -11.47
CA GLN A 241 11.74 32.70 -11.77
C GLN A 241 13.07 31.98 -11.55
N ARG A 242 13.02 30.85 -10.84
CA ARG A 242 14.14 29.95 -10.64
C ARG A 242 13.71 28.50 -10.77
N VAL A 243 14.35 27.76 -11.69
CA VAL A 243 14.19 26.31 -11.79
C VAL A 243 14.93 25.67 -10.62
N ILE A 244 14.23 24.82 -9.88
CA ILE A 244 14.75 24.07 -8.74
C ILE A 244 15.22 22.69 -9.20
N ASP A 245 14.38 21.98 -9.95
CA ASP A 245 14.65 20.62 -10.41
C ASP A 245 14.10 20.38 -11.82
N ARG A 246 14.77 19.49 -12.56
CA ARG A 246 14.27 18.87 -13.78
C ARG A 246 14.65 17.39 -13.73
N SER A 247 13.67 16.53 -13.91
CA SER A 247 13.89 15.09 -13.85
C SER A 247 13.00 14.36 -14.85
N THR A 248 13.23 13.06 -14.95
CA THR A 248 12.38 12.13 -15.69
C THR A 248 11.83 11.11 -14.72
N THR A 249 10.55 10.77 -14.85
CA THR A 249 9.90 9.73 -14.04
C THR A 249 9.03 8.83 -14.94
N ILE A 250 8.41 7.82 -14.35
CA ILE A 250 7.43 6.97 -15.02
C ILE A 250 6.06 7.24 -14.42
N VAL A 251 5.06 7.48 -15.28
CA VAL A 251 3.66 7.72 -14.91
C VAL A 251 2.81 6.75 -15.71
N ASP A 252 2.06 5.89 -15.02
CA ASP A 252 1.23 4.86 -15.66
C ASP A 252 2.00 4.07 -16.75
N GLY A 253 3.22 3.62 -16.42
CA GLY A 253 4.10 2.89 -17.33
C GLY A 253 4.79 3.73 -18.43
N ARG A 254 4.53 5.04 -18.51
CA ARG A 254 5.01 5.92 -19.58
C ARG A 254 6.07 6.89 -19.07
N GLN A 255 7.04 7.22 -19.92
CA GLN A 255 8.06 8.21 -19.57
C GLN A 255 7.45 9.61 -19.47
N ALA A 256 7.67 10.27 -18.34
CA ALA A 256 7.25 11.63 -18.06
C ALA A 256 8.45 12.55 -17.85
N GLN A 257 8.32 13.80 -18.28
CA GLN A 257 9.26 14.89 -18.02
C GLN A 257 8.70 15.77 -16.90
N THR A 258 9.52 16.15 -15.94
CA THR A 258 9.09 16.94 -14.78
C THR A 258 9.93 18.21 -14.62
N ILE A 259 9.32 19.25 -14.04
CA ILE A 259 10.00 20.46 -13.62
C ILE A 259 9.42 20.97 -12.31
N THR A 260 10.30 21.41 -11.42
CA THR A 260 9.93 22.18 -10.24
C THR A 260 10.57 23.56 -10.36
N LEU A 261 9.79 24.63 -10.20
CA LEU A 261 10.30 26.00 -10.21
C LEU A 261 9.61 26.85 -9.14
N VAL A 262 10.25 27.96 -8.78
CA VAL A 262 9.70 29.00 -7.90
C VAL A 262 9.68 30.31 -8.66
N PHE A 263 8.65 31.13 -8.47
CA PHE A 263 8.51 32.44 -9.10
C PHE A 263 7.66 33.37 -8.22
N HIS A 264 7.75 34.67 -8.48
CA HIS A 264 6.88 35.68 -7.87
C HIS A 264 5.65 35.90 -8.75
N ASP A 265 4.46 35.77 -8.17
CA ASP A 265 3.19 36.05 -8.84
C ASP A 265 2.80 37.52 -8.64
N ASP A 266 2.82 38.30 -9.72
CA ASP A 266 2.54 39.74 -9.68
C ASP A 266 1.12 40.05 -9.21
N HIS A 267 0.18 39.12 -9.43
CA HIS A 267 -1.22 39.32 -9.06
C HIS A 267 -1.46 39.18 -7.57
N SER A 268 -0.85 38.19 -6.91
CA SER A 268 -0.98 38.00 -5.46
C SER A 268 0.16 38.65 -4.66
N SER A 269 1.23 39.12 -5.33
CA SER A 269 2.47 39.59 -4.69
C SER A 269 3.11 38.55 -3.76
N GLN A 270 2.98 37.26 -4.09
CA GLN A 270 3.52 36.15 -3.30
C GLN A 270 4.55 35.35 -4.11
N GLU A 271 5.44 34.65 -3.40
CA GLU A 271 6.26 33.61 -4.02
C GLU A 271 5.48 32.30 -4.09
N LEU A 272 5.42 31.70 -5.29
CA LEU A 272 4.77 30.42 -5.54
C LEU A 272 5.79 29.38 -6.00
N PHE A 273 5.54 28.11 -5.70
CA PHE A 273 6.19 27.00 -6.40
C PHE A 273 5.23 26.34 -7.38
N LEU A 274 5.76 25.89 -8.50
CA LEU A 274 5.08 25.09 -9.52
C LEU A 274 5.80 23.76 -9.65
N TYR A 275 5.05 22.68 -9.51
CA TYR A 275 5.44 21.35 -9.95
C TYR A 275 4.66 21.01 -11.22
N GLN A 276 5.35 20.63 -12.29
CA GLN A 276 4.68 20.20 -13.51
C GLN A 276 5.31 18.91 -14.04
N ALA A 277 4.45 17.99 -14.45
CA ALA A 277 4.81 16.80 -15.21
C ALA A 277 4.06 16.78 -16.54
N ALA A 278 4.70 16.24 -17.58
CA ALA A 278 4.08 15.99 -18.88
C ALA A 278 4.45 14.60 -19.39
N PHE A 279 3.50 13.90 -20.00
CA PHE A 279 3.71 12.58 -20.61
C PHE A 279 2.70 12.33 -21.73
N LEU A 280 3.01 11.40 -22.63
CA LEU A 280 2.13 11.01 -23.74
C LEU A 280 1.42 9.70 -23.44
N SER A 281 0.13 9.62 -23.76
CA SER A 281 -0.65 8.39 -23.82
C SER A 281 -1.33 8.32 -25.18
N GLY A 282 -0.84 7.46 -26.07
CA GLY A 282 -1.24 7.48 -27.47
C GLY A 282 -0.89 8.82 -28.14
N ASP A 283 -1.89 9.47 -28.75
CA ASP A 283 -1.77 10.80 -29.34
C ASP A 283 -2.16 11.93 -28.38
N ILE A 284 -2.42 11.63 -27.10
CA ILE A 284 -2.84 12.61 -26.09
C ILE A 284 -1.66 12.98 -25.20
N LEU A 285 -1.34 14.28 -25.13
CA LEU A 285 -0.41 14.85 -24.17
C LEU A 285 -1.14 15.19 -22.88
N TYR A 286 -0.73 14.54 -21.80
CA TYR A 286 -1.16 14.85 -20.44
C TYR A 286 -0.21 15.86 -19.82
N THR A 287 -0.76 16.86 -19.13
CA THR A 287 -0.02 17.81 -18.29
C THR A 287 -0.62 17.80 -16.90
N PHE A 288 0.21 17.56 -15.89
CA PHE A 288 -0.16 17.57 -14.48
C PHE A 288 0.59 18.73 -13.82
N SER A 289 -0.12 19.75 -13.33
CA SER A 289 0.47 21.01 -12.84
C SER A 289 -0.06 21.37 -11.47
N GLY A 290 0.76 21.22 -10.43
CA GLY A 290 0.46 21.65 -9.07
C GLY A 290 1.12 23.00 -8.74
N SER A 291 0.39 23.92 -8.12
CA SER A 291 0.90 25.23 -7.71
C SER A 291 0.39 25.62 -6.33
N ALA A 292 1.29 26.14 -5.49
CA ALA A 292 0.96 26.67 -4.18
C ALA A 292 2.04 27.67 -3.71
N GLU A 293 1.86 28.24 -2.53
CA GLU A 293 2.81 29.18 -1.93
C GLU A 293 4.17 28.51 -1.67
N ALA A 294 5.27 29.22 -1.99
CA ALA A 294 6.61 28.64 -2.01
C ALA A 294 7.07 28.06 -0.67
N TYR A 295 6.62 28.63 0.46
CA TYR A 295 6.98 28.15 1.79
C TYR A 295 6.34 26.78 2.13
N ARG A 296 5.21 26.43 1.48
CA ARG A 296 4.51 25.14 1.65
C ARG A 296 5.07 24.02 0.76
N ARG A 297 6.13 24.28 0.00
CA ARG A 297 6.71 23.29 -0.93
C ARG A 297 7.11 21.98 -0.24
N GLU A 298 7.70 22.04 0.94
CA GLU A 298 8.17 20.83 1.65
C GLU A 298 7.01 19.93 2.11
N GLU A 299 5.84 20.53 2.35
CA GLU A 299 4.60 19.85 2.72
C GLU A 299 3.87 19.29 1.50
N LEU A 300 3.70 20.12 0.45
CA LEU A 300 2.81 19.82 -0.67
C LEU A 300 3.47 19.07 -1.82
N LEU A 301 4.78 19.24 -2.05
CA LEU A 301 5.46 18.53 -3.12
C LEU A 301 5.39 16.99 -2.97
N PRO A 302 5.56 16.40 -1.77
CA PRO A 302 5.33 14.97 -1.56
C PRO A 302 3.93 14.51 -1.97
N GLN A 303 2.88 15.29 -1.65
CA GLN A 303 1.50 14.96 -2.01
C GLN A 303 1.30 14.99 -3.54
N LEU A 304 1.84 16.01 -4.21
CA LEU A 304 1.79 16.13 -5.68
C LEU A 304 2.54 14.99 -6.39
N LEU A 305 3.68 14.57 -5.82
CA LEU A 305 4.45 13.42 -6.33
C LEU A 305 3.68 12.11 -6.15
N GLN A 306 3.03 11.92 -4.99
CA GLN A 306 2.17 10.76 -4.75
C GLN A 306 0.97 10.72 -5.70
N ALA A 307 0.31 11.87 -5.91
CA ALA A 307 -0.76 12.01 -6.88
C ALA A 307 -0.30 11.69 -8.31
N LEU A 308 0.88 12.18 -8.72
CA LEU A 308 1.44 11.85 -10.02
C LEU A 308 1.76 10.36 -10.16
N HIS A 309 2.38 9.74 -9.14
CA HIS A 309 2.75 8.32 -9.20
C HIS A 309 1.55 7.36 -9.11
N SER A 310 0.45 7.81 -8.52
CA SER A 310 -0.81 7.06 -8.47
C SER A 310 -1.71 7.30 -9.70
N LEU A 311 -1.29 8.21 -10.60
CA LEU A 311 -2.05 8.57 -11.79
C LEU A 311 -2.15 7.42 -12.77
N ARG A 312 -3.37 7.23 -13.27
CA ARG A 312 -3.74 6.26 -14.29
C ARG A 312 -4.60 6.91 -15.36
N VAL A 313 -4.33 6.56 -16.61
CA VAL A 313 -5.15 6.96 -17.74
C VAL A 313 -6.15 5.85 -18.03
N ILE A 314 -7.45 6.15 -17.91
CA ILE A 314 -8.52 5.18 -18.11
C ILE A 314 -8.99 5.27 -19.56
N PRO A 315 -8.80 4.23 -20.38
CA PRO A 315 -9.15 4.27 -21.79
C PRO A 315 -10.67 4.09 -21.99
N PHE A 316 -11.38 5.15 -22.40
CA PHE A 316 -12.79 5.07 -22.85
C PHE A 316 -12.94 4.70 -24.34
N GLN A 317 -11.83 4.45 -25.05
CA GLN A 317 -11.84 3.96 -26.42
C GLN A 317 -10.88 2.77 -26.53
N ASP A 318 -11.30 1.74 -27.29
CA ASP A 318 -10.69 0.40 -27.42
C ASP A 318 -9.20 0.33 -27.01
N ALA A 319 -8.99 -0.30 -25.85
CA ALA A 319 -7.74 -0.79 -25.27
C ALA A 319 -6.43 -0.16 -25.80
N MET A 320 -5.93 0.85 -25.08
CA MET A 320 -4.52 1.23 -25.15
C MET A 320 -3.67 0.16 -24.48
N PHE A 321 -3.06 -0.71 -25.29
CA PHE A 321 -2.05 -1.67 -24.85
C PHE A 321 -0.65 -1.04 -24.97
N ASP A 322 0.05 -0.88 -23.85
CA ASP A 322 1.49 -0.67 -23.87
C ASP A 322 2.13 -1.29 -22.61
N GLY A 323 2.93 -2.36 -22.77
CA GLY A 323 3.70 -3.01 -21.70
C GLY A 323 3.28 -4.42 -21.27
N ASP A 324 3.98 -4.94 -20.24
CA ASP A 324 3.78 -6.28 -19.65
C ASP A 324 2.48 -6.38 -18.82
N SER A 325 1.89 -5.28 -18.39
CA SER A 325 0.61 -5.26 -17.65
C SER A 325 -0.53 -4.80 -18.55
N THR A 326 -1.70 -5.42 -18.42
CA THR A 326 -2.90 -5.03 -19.18
C THR A 326 -3.85 -4.24 -18.29
N THR A 327 -4.08 -2.97 -18.62
CA THR A 327 -5.16 -2.19 -17.99
C THR A 327 -6.48 -2.57 -18.63
N VAL A 328 -7.43 -3.05 -17.82
CA VAL A 328 -8.79 -3.38 -18.24
C VAL A 328 -9.73 -2.35 -17.65
N PHE A 329 -10.41 -1.60 -18.51
CA PHE A 329 -11.55 -0.78 -18.14
C PHE A 329 -12.83 -1.48 -18.56
N ASP A 330 -13.76 -1.58 -17.63
CA ASP A 330 -15.07 -2.16 -17.84
C ASP A 330 -16.16 -1.11 -17.61
N GLU A 331 -16.81 -0.68 -18.69
CA GLU A 331 -17.89 0.34 -18.63
C GLU A 331 -19.14 -0.18 -17.91
N THR A 332 -19.38 -1.48 -17.92
CA THR A 332 -20.61 -2.04 -17.32
C THR A 332 -20.51 -2.09 -15.80
N LEU A 333 -19.34 -2.48 -15.30
CA LEU A 333 -19.01 -2.47 -13.88
C LEU A 333 -18.37 -1.17 -13.42
N MET A 334 -18.09 -0.21 -14.31
CA MET A 334 -17.40 1.05 -14.00
C MET A 334 -16.13 0.83 -13.17
N LEU A 335 -15.30 -0.15 -13.56
CA LEU A 335 -14.04 -0.45 -12.89
C LEU A 335 -12.87 -0.38 -13.85
N SER A 336 -11.72 0.08 -13.37
CA SER A 336 -10.46 0.03 -14.09
C SER A 336 -9.43 -0.72 -13.26
N THR A 337 -8.93 -1.85 -13.75
CA THR A 337 -7.96 -2.68 -13.05
C THR A 337 -6.69 -2.88 -13.86
N VAL A 338 -5.56 -3.01 -13.17
CA VAL A 338 -4.27 -3.34 -13.80
C VAL A 338 -4.01 -4.82 -13.55
N LEU A 339 -3.93 -5.60 -14.62
CA LEU A 339 -3.68 -7.02 -14.55
C LEU A 339 -2.19 -7.33 -14.76
N PRO A 340 -1.62 -8.30 -14.02
CA PRO A 340 -0.29 -8.82 -14.30
C PRO A 340 -0.21 -9.44 -15.70
N ALA A 341 1.02 -9.57 -16.21
CA ALA A 341 1.28 -10.17 -17.51
C ALA A 341 0.63 -11.55 -17.69
N GLY A 342 -0.05 -11.75 -18.82
CA GLY A 342 -0.65 -13.03 -19.19
C GLY A 342 -1.99 -13.35 -18.53
N TRP A 343 -2.51 -12.47 -17.67
CA TRP A 343 -3.89 -12.57 -17.20
C TRP A 343 -4.87 -12.22 -18.31
N ARG A 344 -6.01 -12.93 -18.35
CA ARG A 344 -7.08 -12.71 -19.33
C ARG A 344 -8.39 -12.37 -18.63
N ALA A 345 -9.19 -11.51 -19.25
CA ALA A 345 -10.52 -11.13 -18.78
C ALA A 345 -11.61 -11.86 -19.57
N GLU A 346 -12.63 -12.36 -18.87
CA GLU A 346 -13.81 -12.99 -19.48
C GLU A 346 -15.07 -12.63 -18.70
N TRP A 347 -16.16 -12.41 -19.43
CA TRP A 347 -17.48 -12.21 -18.86
C TRP A 347 -18.11 -13.54 -18.45
N ALA A 348 -18.47 -13.66 -17.18
CA ALA A 348 -19.18 -14.81 -16.61
C ALA A 348 -20.69 -14.56 -16.43
N GLY A 349 -21.17 -13.33 -16.70
CA GLY A 349 -22.55 -12.90 -16.63
C GLY A 349 -22.70 -11.44 -17.01
N GLU A 350 -23.89 -10.84 -16.87
CA GLU A 350 -24.14 -9.42 -17.22
C GLU A 350 -23.40 -8.44 -16.30
N LEU A 351 -23.27 -8.78 -15.02
CA LEU A 351 -22.59 -7.96 -14.01
C LEU A 351 -21.49 -8.75 -13.31
N HIS A 352 -20.81 -9.64 -14.06
CA HIS A 352 -19.77 -10.51 -13.50
C HIS A 352 -18.59 -10.64 -14.44
N LEU A 353 -17.52 -9.91 -14.12
CA LEU A 353 -16.25 -9.97 -14.82
C LEU A 353 -15.28 -10.87 -14.06
N ARG A 354 -14.63 -11.80 -14.77
CA ARG A 354 -13.65 -12.73 -14.18
C ARG A 354 -12.32 -12.63 -14.92
N PHE A 355 -11.26 -12.58 -14.14
CA PHE A 355 -9.88 -12.62 -14.60
C PHE A 355 -9.26 -13.98 -14.27
N PHE A 356 -8.51 -14.52 -15.23
CA PHE A 356 -7.79 -15.78 -15.10
C PHE A 356 -6.29 -15.53 -15.24
N GLY A 357 -5.50 -16.01 -14.29
CA GLY A 357 -4.06 -16.04 -14.39
C GLY A 357 -3.56 -17.13 -15.33
N LEU A 358 -2.24 -17.22 -15.44
CA LEU A 358 -1.57 -18.23 -16.27
C LEU A 358 -1.89 -19.66 -15.78
N PRO A 359 -2.03 -20.63 -16.70
CA PRO A 359 -2.22 -22.03 -16.32
C PRO A 359 -0.96 -22.58 -15.63
N GLU A 360 -1.16 -23.38 -14.59
CA GLU A 360 -0.08 -24.02 -13.83
C GLU A 360 0.09 -25.49 -14.27
N PRO A 361 1.17 -25.83 -15.01
CA PRO A 361 1.34 -27.18 -15.55
C PRO A 361 1.40 -28.26 -14.46
N ASP A 362 1.98 -27.92 -13.31
CA ASP A 362 2.13 -28.83 -12.16
C ASP A 362 0.80 -29.07 -11.42
N LEU A 363 -0.24 -28.30 -11.72
CA LEU A 363 -1.59 -28.40 -11.14
C LEU A 363 -2.66 -28.60 -12.22
N ASP A 364 -2.40 -29.52 -13.16
CA ASP A 364 -3.33 -29.89 -14.23
C ASP A 364 -3.79 -28.69 -15.09
N ASN A 365 -2.90 -27.71 -15.29
CA ASN A 365 -3.18 -26.45 -15.97
C ASN A 365 -4.27 -25.59 -15.30
N TYR A 366 -4.42 -25.70 -13.98
CA TYR A 366 -5.29 -24.82 -13.20
C TYR A 366 -4.89 -23.34 -13.40
N CYS A 367 -5.88 -22.48 -13.60
CA CYS A 367 -5.70 -21.03 -13.61
C CYS A 367 -6.24 -20.42 -12.31
N PRO A 368 -5.43 -19.66 -11.54
CA PRO A 368 -5.96 -18.87 -10.44
C PRO A 368 -6.92 -17.81 -10.97
N THR A 369 -7.93 -17.43 -10.19
CA THR A 369 -8.98 -16.51 -10.65
C THR A 369 -9.25 -15.40 -9.66
N ILE A 370 -9.58 -14.22 -10.17
CA ILE A 370 -10.23 -13.16 -9.40
C ILE A 370 -11.43 -12.67 -10.19
N SER A 371 -12.55 -12.41 -9.55
CA SER A 371 -13.76 -11.93 -10.21
C SER A 371 -14.40 -10.80 -9.46
N PHE A 372 -15.02 -9.89 -10.20
CA PHE A 372 -15.75 -8.72 -9.72
C PHE A 372 -17.21 -8.90 -10.15
N GLN A 373 -18.09 -8.96 -9.17
CA GLN A 373 -19.52 -9.09 -9.40
C GLN A 373 -20.25 -7.92 -8.76
N ALA A 374 -21.06 -7.19 -9.54
CA ALA A 374 -21.99 -6.23 -8.97
C ALA A 374 -23.29 -6.94 -8.60
N VAL A 375 -23.67 -6.87 -7.33
CA VAL A 375 -24.89 -7.46 -6.78
C VAL A 375 -25.79 -6.34 -6.27
N PRO A 376 -27.10 -6.34 -6.56
CA PRO A 376 -28.03 -5.35 -6.03
C PRO A 376 -27.99 -5.30 -4.49
N ALA A 377 -27.94 -4.11 -3.93
CA ALA A 377 -28.09 -3.86 -2.50
C ALA A 377 -29.57 -3.66 -2.18
N GLU A 378 -30.21 -4.65 -1.55
CA GLU A 378 -31.57 -4.50 -1.03
C GLU A 378 -31.52 -4.07 0.45
N GLY A 379 -32.17 -2.94 0.77
CA GLY A 379 -32.22 -2.39 2.13
C GLY A 379 -31.12 -1.36 2.40
N TYR A 380 -31.51 -0.16 2.80
CA TYR A 380 -30.62 0.93 3.23
C TYR A 380 -30.90 1.30 4.70
N ASP A 381 -31.04 0.30 5.57
CA ASP A 381 -31.05 0.58 7.02
C ASP A 381 -29.61 0.85 7.51
N LEU A 382 -29.39 1.07 8.80
CA LEU A 382 -28.04 1.39 9.31
C LEU A 382 -27.12 0.15 9.35
N ASP A 383 -27.68 -1.06 9.30
CA ASP A 383 -26.97 -2.33 9.52
C ASP A 383 -27.00 -3.26 8.29
N TRP A 384 -27.51 -2.78 7.16
CA TRP A 384 -27.75 -3.57 5.95
C TRP A 384 -26.47 -4.25 5.44
N PHE A 385 -25.36 -3.50 5.43
CA PHE A 385 -24.07 -3.99 4.97
C PHE A 385 -23.58 -5.18 5.81
N GLU A 386 -23.79 -5.12 7.13
CA GLU A 386 -23.45 -6.21 8.04
C GLU A 386 -24.33 -7.43 7.84
N SER A 387 -25.61 -7.20 7.56
CA SER A 387 -26.56 -8.27 7.26
C SER A 387 -26.16 -9.01 5.98
N VAL A 388 -25.77 -8.28 4.92
CA VAL A 388 -25.28 -8.88 3.67
C VAL A 388 -23.98 -9.67 3.90
N ILE A 389 -23.02 -9.12 4.64
CA ILE A 389 -21.76 -9.80 4.97
C ILE A 389 -22.02 -11.12 5.73
N ALA A 390 -22.95 -11.10 6.68
CA ALA A 390 -23.32 -12.25 7.48
C ALA A 390 -24.02 -13.31 6.62
N GLU A 391 -24.99 -12.91 5.79
CA GLU A 391 -25.72 -13.80 4.89
C GLU A 391 -24.80 -14.48 3.87
N LEU A 392 -23.91 -13.71 3.21
CA LEU A 392 -22.91 -14.26 2.30
C LEU A 392 -21.98 -15.24 3.02
N GLY A 393 -21.59 -14.94 4.26
CA GLY A 393 -20.77 -15.83 5.07
C GLY A 393 -21.44 -17.14 5.40
N GLN A 394 -22.70 -17.09 5.82
CA GLN A 394 -23.50 -18.28 6.13
C GLN A 394 -23.72 -19.12 4.87
N SER A 395 -24.12 -18.48 3.76
CA SER A 395 -24.33 -19.15 2.48
C SER A 395 -23.07 -19.89 2.01
N MET A 396 -21.89 -19.27 2.14
CA MET A 396 -20.62 -19.93 1.81
C MET A 396 -20.31 -21.11 2.73
N ALA A 397 -20.52 -20.98 4.04
CA ALA A 397 -20.27 -22.04 4.99
C ALA A 397 -21.19 -23.26 4.78
N GLU A 398 -22.41 -23.03 4.31
CA GLU A 398 -23.37 -24.07 3.95
C GLU A 398 -23.07 -24.72 2.58
N SER A 399 -22.55 -23.93 1.63
CA SER A 399 -22.32 -24.39 0.25
C SER A 399 -20.98 -25.11 0.06
N TYR A 400 -19.94 -24.74 0.81
CA TYR A 400 -18.60 -25.27 0.60
C TYR A 400 -18.28 -26.44 1.54
N HIS A 401 -17.88 -27.59 0.96
CA HIS A 401 -17.47 -28.74 1.74
C HIS A 401 -16.17 -28.44 2.51
N ARG A 402 -16.15 -28.76 3.82
CA ARG A 402 -15.05 -28.47 4.76
C ARG A 402 -14.64 -26.99 4.79
N PHE A 403 -15.61 -26.09 4.71
CA PHE A 403 -15.38 -24.66 4.90
C PHE A 403 -14.65 -24.38 6.21
N ARG A 404 -13.56 -23.61 6.14
CA ARG A 404 -12.78 -23.15 7.29
C ARG A 404 -12.48 -21.67 7.13
N PRO A 405 -13.00 -20.79 8.01
CA PRO A 405 -12.60 -19.39 8.01
C PRO A 405 -11.15 -19.26 8.47
N VAL A 406 -10.39 -18.41 7.80
CA VAL A 406 -8.99 -18.11 8.11
C VAL A 406 -8.86 -16.68 8.64
N LEU A 407 -9.36 -15.70 7.88
CA LEU A 407 -9.31 -14.29 8.25
C LEU A 407 -10.66 -13.64 7.98
N ASP A 408 -11.07 -12.72 8.86
CA ASP A 408 -12.29 -11.95 8.71
C ASP A 408 -12.04 -10.56 9.35
N VAL A 409 -11.91 -9.54 8.50
CA VAL A 409 -11.50 -8.19 8.89
C VAL A 409 -12.22 -7.12 8.09
N ARG A 410 -12.41 -5.96 8.70
CA ARG A 410 -12.87 -4.74 8.03
C ARG A 410 -11.70 -3.83 7.77
N PHE A 411 -11.75 -3.14 6.64
CA PHE A 411 -10.78 -2.12 6.28
C PHE A 411 -11.47 -1.03 5.47
N GLN A 412 -10.78 0.07 5.25
CA GLN A 412 -11.25 1.17 4.42
C GLN A 412 -10.47 1.12 3.10
N THR A 413 -11.18 1.22 1.98
CA THR A 413 -10.55 1.28 0.65
C THR A 413 -9.92 2.65 0.40
N SER A 414 -9.13 2.77 -0.67
CA SER A 414 -8.63 4.07 -1.14
C SER A 414 -9.73 5.05 -1.55
N ASP A 415 -10.97 4.59 -1.71
CA ASP A 415 -12.14 5.43 -2.00
C ASP A 415 -12.90 5.81 -0.72
N LEU A 416 -12.27 5.61 0.44
CA LEU A 416 -12.87 5.77 1.77
C LEU A 416 -14.10 4.88 2.03
N ALA A 417 -14.47 3.99 1.11
CA ALA A 417 -15.56 3.04 1.30
C ALA A 417 -15.12 1.94 2.26
N PHE A 418 -15.98 1.62 3.24
CA PHE A 418 -15.77 0.45 4.10
C PHE A 418 -15.85 -0.82 3.26
N ALA A 419 -14.87 -1.69 3.44
CA ALA A 419 -14.83 -3.00 2.81
C ALA A 419 -14.66 -4.08 3.86
N HIS A 420 -15.18 -5.25 3.53
CA HIS A 420 -15.09 -6.44 4.36
C HIS A 420 -14.30 -7.51 3.64
N PHE A 421 -13.15 -7.88 4.19
CA PHE A 421 -12.28 -8.95 3.68
C PHE A 421 -12.49 -10.22 4.49
N ARG A 422 -12.79 -11.33 3.80
CA ARG A 422 -12.83 -12.67 4.37
C ARG A 422 -11.94 -13.60 3.57
N ARG A 423 -11.03 -14.31 4.23
CA ARG A 423 -10.29 -15.44 3.66
C ARG A 423 -10.74 -16.75 4.30
N PHE A 424 -10.87 -17.78 3.48
CA PHE A 424 -11.32 -19.09 3.90
C PHE A 424 -10.72 -20.19 3.02
N GLU A 425 -10.73 -21.39 3.56
CA GLU A 425 -10.32 -22.63 2.90
C GLU A 425 -11.54 -23.52 2.69
N TRP A 426 -11.55 -24.29 1.60
CA TRP A 426 -12.60 -25.27 1.35
C TRP A 426 -12.12 -26.38 0.40
N VAL A 427 -12.81 -27.52 0.39
CA VAL A 427 -12.50 -28.64 -0.48
C VAL A 427 -13.64 -28.84 -1.46
N ASP A 428 -13.34 -28.92 -2.75
CA ASP A 428 -14.32 -29.27 -3.76
C ASP A 428 -14.74 -30.73 -3.60
N GLU A 429 -16.03 -30.98 -3.45
CA GLU A 429 -16.55 -32.31 -3.09
C GLU A 429 -16.37 -33.32 -4.23
N GLU A 430 -16.50 -32.88 -5.48
CA GLU A 430 -16.41 -33.76 -6.66
C GLU A 430 -14.96 -34.13 -6.98
N SER A 431 -14.06 -33.15 -6.98
CA SER A 431 -12.66 -33.35 -7.36
C SER A 431 -11.72 -33.64 -6.19
N GLY A 432 -12.16 -33.39 -4.95
CA GLY A 432 -11.33 -33.49 -3.74
C GLY A 432 -10.26 -32.41 -3.62
N LEU A 433 -10.28 -31.41 -4.52
CA LEU A 433 -9.29 -30.35 -4.65
C LEU A 433 -9.46 -29.32 -3.52
N HIS A 434 -8.39 -29.03 -2.79
CA HIS A 434 -8.35 -28.01 -1.72
C HIS A 434 -8.08 -26.59 -2.27
N PHE A 435 -8.93 -25.63 -1.96
CA PHE A 435 -8.82 -24.23 -2.38
C PHE A 435 -8.57 -23.30 -1.20
N SER A 436 -7.83 -22.22 -1.47
CA SER A 436 -7.81 -21.01 -0.67
C SER A 436 -8.48 -19.90 -1.44
N GLN A 437 -9.37 -19.17 -0.79
CA GLN A 437 -10.17 -18.12 -1.40
C GLN A 437 -10.29 -16.93 -0.46
N PHE A 438 -10.33 -15.74 -1.03
CA PHE A 438 -10.83 -14.56 -0.35
C PHE A 438 -12.08 -14.01 -1.03
N GLN A 439 -12.88 -13.31 -0.24
CA GLN A 439 -14.00 -12.50 -0.67
C GLN A 439 -13.85 -11.10 -0.08
N ILE A 440 -14.01 -10.08 -0.93
CA ILE A 440 -14.14 -8.69 -0.52
C ILE A 440 -15.53 -8.21 -0.88
N VAL A 441 -16.22 -7.64 0.09
CA VAL A 441 -17.51 -6.97 -0.12
C VAL A 441 -17.27 -5.48 0.10
N THR A 442 -17.62 -4.66 -0.89
CA THR A 442 -17.47 -3.20 -0.78
C THR A 442 -18.61 -2.48 -1.50
N PRO A 443 -19.08 -1.33 -0.99
CA PRO A 443 -20.01 -0.47 -1.70
C PRO A 443 -19.50 -0.13 -3.11
N ALA A 444 -20.42 -0.18 -4.07
CA ALA A 444 -20.17 0.16 -5.46
C ALA A 444 -20.90 1.48 -5.80
N ARG A 445 -21.57 1.50 -6.95
CA ARG A 445 -22.54 2.53 -7.36
C ARG A 445 -23.85 2.46 -6.57
N SER A 446 -24.69 3.49 -6.72
CA SER A 446 -26.01 3.59 -6.10
C SER A 446 -26.82 2.30 -6.31
N GLY A 447 -27.13 1.60 -5.22
CA GLY A 447 -27.89 0.35 -5.24
C GLY A 447 -27.12 -0.93 -5.55
N TYR A 448 -25.79 -0.92 -5.54
CA TYR A 448 -24.98 -2.12 -5.76
C TYR A 448 -23.86 -2.29 -4.74
N LEU A 449 -23.46 -3.54 -4.54
CA LEU A 449 -22.24 -3.97 -3.88
C LEU A 449 -21.34 -4.67 -4.89
N TYR A 450 -20.03 -4.46 -4.79
CA TYR A 450 -19.09 -5.38 -5.41
C TYR A 450 -18.80 -6.53 -4.46
N VAL A 451 -18.97 -7.74 -4.98
CA VAL A 451 -18.45 -8.97 -4.38
C VAL A 451 -17.26 -9.40 -5.22
N VAL A 452 -16.07 -9.23 -4.67
CA VAL A 452 -14.81 -9.60 -5.32
C VAL A 452 -14.34 -10.92 -4.74
N ASN A 453 -14.20 -11.95 -5.57
CA ASN A 453 -13.74 -13.27 -5.14
C ASN A 453 -12.42 -13.61 -5.81
N GLY A 454 -11.36 -13.82 -5.02
CA GLY A 454 -10.07 -14.34 -5.48
C GLY A 454 -9.88 -15.78 -5.00
N ALA A 455 -9.66 -16.72 -5.90
CA ALA A 455 -9.53 -18.15 -5.57
C ALA A 455 -8.31 -18.78 -6.24
N THR A 456 -7.63 -19.66 -5.49
CA THR A 456 -6.50 -20.44 -5.96
C THR A 456 -6.46 -21.82 -5.29
N ARG A 457 -5.75 -22.78 -5.89
CA ARG A 457 -5.40 -24.05 -5.24
C ARG A 457 -4.58 -23.76 -3.97
N LYS A 458 -4.84 -24.49 -2.88
CA LYS A 458 -4.16 -24.28 -1.59
C LYS A 458 -2.63 -24.42 -1.72
N GLU A 459 -2.20 -25.31 -2.59
CA GLU A 459 -0.79 -25.58 -2.90
C GLU A 459 -0.05 -24.39 -3.53
N SER A 460 -0.79 -23.48 -4.19
CA SER A 460 -0.24 -22.27 -4.84
C SER A 460 -0.63 -20.97 -4.13
N GLU A 461 -1.17 -21.06 -2.92
CA GLU A 461 -1.69 -19.91 -2.19
C GLU A 461 -0.66 -18.78 -2.00
N THR A 462 0.55 -19.13 -1.56
CA THR A 462 1.63 -18.16 -1.29
C THR A 462 2.06 -17.40 -2.55
N ARG A 463 1.79 -17.95 -3.74
CA ARG A 463 2.12 -17.33 -5.03
C ARG A 463 1.01 -16.40 -5.51
N HIS A 464 -0.24 -16.83 -5.42
CA HIS A 464 -1.35 -16.17 -6.14
C HIS A 464 -2.25 -15.31 -5.28
N LEU A 465 -2.42 -15.63 -4.00
CA LEU A 465 -3.37 -14.90 -3.16
C LEU A 465 -2.95 -13.43 -3.02
N ALA A 466 -1.65 -13.18 -2.81
CA ALA A 466 -1.10 -11.84 -2.78
C ALA A 466 -1.32 -11.10 -4.12
N ALA A 467 -0.99 -11.73 -5.25
CA ALA A 467 -1.19 -11.13 -6.58
C ALA A 467 -2.67 -10.81 -6.87
N GLN A 468 -3.60 -11.63 -6.40
CA GLN A 468 -5.04 -11.38 -6.54
C GLN A 468 -5.49 -10.21 -5.67
N VAL A 469 -4.99 -10.10 -4.44
CA VAL A 469 -5.25 -8.93 -3.60
C VAL A 469 -4.66 -7.67 -4.25
N ASP A 470 -3.49 -7.76 -4.87
CA ASP A 470 -2.87 -6.65 -5.61
C ASP A 470 -3.73 -6.21 -6.80
N ILE A 471 -4.42 -7.14 -7.48
CA ILE A 471 -5.40 -6.79 -8.54
C ILE A 471 -6.57 -6.02 -7.94
N PHE A 472 -7.10 -6.45 -6.79
CA PHE A 472 -8.19 -5.72 -6.11
C PHE A 472 -7.75 -4.34 -5.63
N GLU A 473 -6.64 -4.23 -4.90
CA GLU A 473 -6.09 -2.96 -4.41
C GLU A 473 -5.70 -2.04 -5.58
N GLY A 474 -5.27 -2.65 -6.68
CA GLY A 474 -5.00 -2.01 -7.95
C GLY A 474 -6.25 -1.76 -8.79
N THR A 475 -7.47 -1.92 -8.28
CA THR A 475 -8.71 -1.57 -9.00
C THR A 475 -9.16 -0.17 -8.61
N ARG A 476 -9.55 0.63 -9.61
CA ARG A 476 -10.20 1.94 -9.42
C ARG A 476 -11.68 1.78 -9.69
N LEU A 477 -12.50 2.24 -8.75
CA LEU A 477 -13.94 2.38 -8.96
C LEU A 477 -14.20 3.73 -9.61
N ILE A 478 -14.89 3.72 -10.75
CA ILE A 478 -15.17 4.93 -11.53
C ILE A 478 -16.58 5.38 -11.16
N PRO A 479 -16.77 6.59 -10.58
CA PRO A 479 -18.09 7.07 -10.21
C PRO A 479 -18.94 7.26 -11.46
N GLU A 480 -20.23 6.91 -11.47
CA GLU A 480 -21.11 7.13 -12.64
C GLU A 480 -21.25 8.62 -12.97
N TYR A 481 -21.35 8.95 -14.26
CA TYR A 481 -21.64 10.32 -14.71
C TYR A 481 -23.13 10.61 -14.46
N GLU A 482 -23.44 11.57 -13.59
CA GLU A 482 -24.81 12.02 -13.33
C GLU A 482 -25.42 12.83 -14.47
#